data_AF-A0A1Q3A8E4-F1
#
_entry.id   AF-A0A1Q3A8E4-F1
#
_cell.length_a   1.000
_cell.length_b   1.000
_cell.length_c   1.000
_cell.angle_alpha   90.00
_cell.angle_beta   90.00
_cell.angle_gamma   90.00
#
_symmetry.space_group_name_H-M   'P 1'
#
loop_
_entity.id
_entity.type
_entity.pdbx_description
1 polymer ?
#
loop_
_entity_poly.entity_id
_entity_poly.type
_entity_poly.pdbx_seq_one_letter_code
_entity_poly.pdbx_strand_id
1 'polypeptide(L)'
;MTTLLKELENDGYVIEICSGDERCLFRSCTSGFYSAFDAFCSNTTVVNDWRLELKRKAALKYRNASFGVLCSADRDSREQVSIDPNGNLLEGKGVPLTSGAVPIFVKGVPFLVGCLAIDGNMSAKIDHFDRIVKYFLDRYSQEQLNEHEKKLEEEVPKWIQERLKLENPAQTLVGDAWRLFTK
;
A
#
# COMPACT_ATOMS: atom_id res chain seq x y z
N MET A 1 6.19 -16.50 -6.88
CA MET A 1 5.82 -15.66 -5.72
C MET A 1 6.97 -15.48 -4.75
N THR A 2 7.73 -16.53 -4.44
CA THR A 2 9.00 -16.51 -3.67
C THR A 2 10.16 -15.75 -4.32
N THR A 3 10.06 -15.44 -5.62
CA THR A 3 11.10 -14.74 -6.38
C THR A 3 11.19 -13.25 -6.07
N LEU A 4 10.05 -12.54 -5.94
CA LEU A 4 10.05 -11.08 -5.78
C LEU A 4 10.54 -10.64 -4.39
N LEU A 5 10.17 -11.36 -3.32
CA LEU A 5 10.68 -11.07 -1.98
C LEU A 5 12.19 -11.32 -1.89
N LYS A 6 12.67 -12.38 -2.54
CA LYS A 6 14.12 -12.65 -2.65
C LYS A 6 14.85 -11.60 -3.50
N GLU A 7 14.22 -11.09 -4.56
CA GLU A 7 14.74 -9.96 -5.35
C GLU A 7 14.83 -8.70 -4.47
N LEU A 8 13.78 -8.39 -3.69
CA LEU A 8 13.77 -7.27 -2.75
C LEU A 8 14.86 -7.37 -1.68
N GLU A 9 15.12 -8.57 -1.17
CA GLU A 9 16.19 -8.83 -0.22
C GLU A 9 17.58 -8.66 -0.83
N ASN A 10 17.78 -9.01 -2.11
CA ASN A 10 19.11 -9.04 -2.72
C ASN A 10 19.56 -7.72 -3.36
N ASP A 11 18.62 -6.90 -3.86
CA ASP A 11 18.96 -5.76 -4.74
C ASP A 11 19.05 -4.40 -4.01
N GLY A 12 18.69 -4.34 -2.73
CA GLY A 12 18.80 -3.14 -1.91
C GLY A 12 17.85 -2.01 -2.32
N TYR A 13 16.76 -1.85 -1.57
CA TYR A 13 15.71 -0.87 -1.81
C TYR A 13 15.48 0.01 -0.59
N VAL A 14 15.13 1.27 -0.83
CA VAL A 14 14.46 2.13 0.15
C VAL A 14 12.97 2.08 -0.13
N ILE A 15 12.19 1.72 0.88
CA ILE A 15 10.73 1.68 0.83
C ILE A 15 10.20 2.68 1.86
N GLU A 16 9.27 3.53 1.44
CA GLU A 16 8.63 4.53 2.30
C GLU A 16 7.12 4.52 2.11
N ILE A 17 6.39 4.64 3.22
CA ILE A 17 4.97 4.97 3.23
C ILE A 17 4.81 6.32 3.90
N CYS A 18 4.06 7.21 3.26
CA CYS A 18 3.73 8.51 3.78
C CYS A 18 2.22 8.74 3.81
N SER A 19 1.77 9.69 4.61
CA SER A 19 0.41 10.21 4.60
C SER A 19 0.18 11.19 3.44
N GLY A 20 -1.09 11.51 3.18
CA GLY A 20 -1.48 12.48 2.16
C GLY A 20 -0.93 13.90 2.38
N ASP A 21 -0.56 14.25 3.62
CA ASP A 21 0.11 15.50 3.99
C ASP A 21 1.64 15.37 4.07
N GLU A 22 2.20 14.37 3.39
CA GLU A 22 3.65 14.16 3.21
C GLU A 22 4.43 13.70 4.46
N ARG A 23 3.77 13.34 5.56
CA ARG A 23 4.47 12.82 6.74
C ARG A 23 4.89 11.38 6.52
N CYS A 24 6.16 11.08 6.77
CA CYS A 24 6.66 9.70 6.72
C CYS A 24 6.04 8.89 7.87
N LEU A 25 5.35 7.79 7.51
CA LEU A 25 4.71 6.87 8.45
C LEU A 25 5.55 5.61 8.65
N PHE A 26 6.26 5.19 7.61
CA PHE A 26 7.12 4.02 7.62
C PHE A 26 8.27 4.21 6.64
N ARG A 27 9.46 3.78 7.04
CA ARG A 27 10.62 3.70 6.17
C ARG A 27 11.41 2.44 6.49
N SER A 28 11.83 1.74 5.44
CA SER A 28 12.69 0.58 5.56
C SER A 28 13.70 0.52 4.43
N CYS A 29 14.87 -0.03 4.73
CA CYS A 29 15.94 -0.26 3.78
C CYS A 29 16.20 -1.77 3.71
N THR A 30 16.21 -2.35 2.52
CA THR A 30 16.63 -3.75 2.35
C THR A 30 18.14 -3.82 2.12
N SER A 31 18.80 -4.84 2.67
CA SER A 31 20.25 -5.00 2.61
C SER A 31 20.67 -5.73 1.33
N GLY A 32 21.28 -5.03 0.36
CA GLY A 32 21.80 -5.68 -0.84
C GLY A 32 23.02 -6.58 -0.53
N PHE A 33 23.03 -7.82 -1.03
CA PHE A 33 24.11 -8.78 -0.78
C PHE A 33 25.17 -8.69 -1.88
N TYR A 34 26.04 -7.66 -1.84
CA TYR A 34 27.24 -7.62 -2.67
C TYR A 34 28.52 -7.44 -1.84
N SER A 35 29.11 -8.59 -1.51
CA SER A 35 30.50 -8.85 -1.11
C SER A 35 31.06 -8.18 0.17
N ALA A 36 31.77 -9.00 0.95
CA ALA A 36 32.42 -8.68 2.23
C ALA A 36 33.55 -7.63 2.17
N PHE A 37 33.69 -6.89 1.06
CA PHE A 37 34.62 -5.76 0.93
C PHE A 37 33.93 -4.40 1.12
N ASP A 38 32.59 -4.34 1.02
CA ASP A 38 31.77 -3.13 1.21
C ASP A 38 30.90 -3.21 2.49
N ALA A 39 31.46 -3.73 3.58
CA ALA A 39 30.81 -3.81 4.90
C ALA A 39 30.48 -2.44 5.55
N PHE A 40 30.49 -1.35 4.78
CA PHE A 40 30.17 0.01 5.19
C PHE A 40 28.90 0.59 4.54
N CYS A 41 28.24 -0.13 3.63
CA CYS A 41 27.10 0.43 2.89
C CYS A 41 25.87 -0.49 2.93
N SER A 42 25.00 -0.23 3.89
CA SER A 42 23.57 -0.13 3.58
C SER A 42 23.44 0.76 2.33
N ASN A 43 23.21 0.18 1.15
CA ASN A 43 23.28 0.86 -0.17
C ASN A 43 22.18 1.92 -0.42
N THR A 44 21.62 2.49 0.65
CA THR A 44 20.64 3.57 0.62
C THR A 44 21.36 4.88 0.91
N THR A 45 21.62 5.62 -0.16
CA THR A 45 22.34 6.91 -0.15
C THR A 45 21.36 8.07 0.01
N VAL A 46 21.85 9.26 0.37
CA VAL A 46 21.09 10.53 0.33
C VAL A 46 20.43 10.75 -1.04
N VAL A 47 21.00 10.18 -2.11
CA VAL A 47 20.43 10.24 -3.46
C VAL A 47 19.14 9.43 -3.56
N ASN A 48 19.04 8.28 -2.90
CA ASN A 48 17.80 7.50 -2.85
C ASN A 48 16.71 8.29 -2.12
N ASP A 49 17.06 8.94 -1.01
CA ASP A 49 16.13 9.76 -0.23
C ASP A 49 15.53 10.89 -1.07
N TRP A 50 16.39 11.59 -1.81
CA TRP A 50 15.98 12.67 -2.69
C TRP A 50 15.10 12.19 -3.85
N ARG A 51 15.47 11.10 -4.54
CA ARG A 51 14.65 10.52 -5.60
C ARG A 51 13.30 10.06 -5.08
N LEU A 52 13.28 9.42 -3.91
CA LEU A 52 12.07 8.93 -3.29
C LEU A 52 11.13 10.09 -2.95
N GLU A 53 11.67 11.20 -2.41
CA GLU A 53 10.90 12.42 -2.16
C GLU A 53 10.28 12.99 -3.44
N LEU A 54 11.05 13.06 -4.52
CA LEU A 54 10.60 13.56 -5.82
C LEU A 54 9.46 12.71 -6.40
N LYS A 55 9.64 11.38 -6.42
CA LYS A 55 8.61 10.43 -6.87
C LYS A 55 7.31 10.59 -6.06
N ARG A 56 7.44 10.67 -4.73
CA ARG A 56 6.31 10.82 -3.79
C ARG A 56 5.56 12.12 -4.02
N LYS A 57 6.26 13.26 -4.12
CA LYS A 57 5.65 14.57 -4.37
C LYS A 57 4.87 14.60 -5.68
N ALA A 58 5.45 14.06 -6.75
CA ALA A 58 4.75 13.92 -8.02
C ALA A 58 3.48 13.05 -7.87
N ALA A 59 3.60 11.89 -7.23
CA ALA A 59 2.49 10.96 -7.08
C ALA A 59 1.32 11.54 -6.28
N LEU A 60 1.62 12.21 -5.16
CA LEU A 60 0.61 12.87 -4.31
C LEU A 60 -0.08 14.02 -5.05
N LYS A 61 0.70 14.89 -5.71
CA LYS A 61 0.19 16.08 -6.38
C LYS A 61 -0.71 15.75 -7.56
N TYR A 62 -0.26 14.84 -8.43
CA TYR A 62 -0.99 14.46 -9.64
C TYR A 62 -1.99 13.33 -9.39
N ARG A 63 -2.08 12.82 -8.15
CA ARG A 63 -2.95 11.71 -7.76
C ARG A 63 -2.82 10.50 -8.69
N ASN A 64 -1.61 10.24 -9.17
CA ASN A 64 -1.31 9.18 -10.13
C ASN A 64 0.05 8.56 -9.79
N ALA A 65 0.31 7.34 -10.24
CA ALA A 65 1.63 6.74 -10.08
C ALA A 65 2.70 7.60 -10.77
N SER A 66 3.91 7.68 -10.22
CA SER A 66 4.99 8.49 -10.82
C SER A 66 5.33 8.02 -12.23
N PHE A 67 5.18 6.72 -12.52
CA PHE A 67 5.26 6.18 -13.88
C PHE A 67 4.14 6.69 -14.80
N GLY A 68 2.90 6.73 -14.32
CA GLY A 68 1.77 7.27 -15.06
C GLY A 68 1.95 8.76 -15.38
N VAL A 69 2.52 9.53 -14.44
CA VAL A 69 2.89 10.94 -14.65
C VAL A 69 3.96 11.06 -15.72
N LEU A 70 5.02 10.24 -15.65
CA LEU A 70 6.08 10.18 -16.66
C LEU A 70 5.52 9.90 -18.06
N CYS A 71 4.72 8.85 -18.22
CA CYS A 71 4.14 8.46 -19.52
C CYS A 71 3.10 9.45 -20.07
N SER A 72 2.49 10.28 -19.22
CA SER A 72 1.51 11.28 -19.65
C SER A 72 2.19 12.52 -20.22
N ALA A 73 3.39 12.84 -19.76
CA ALA A 73 4.17 13.98 -20.22
C ALA A 73 5.11 13.65 -21.40
N ASP A 74 5.50 12.38 -21.59
CA ASP A 74 6.37 11.93 -22.70
C ASP A 74 5.65 11.81 -24.08
N ARG A 75 4.34 12.12 -24.17
CA ARG A 75 3.60 12.01 -25.45
C ARG A 75 3.86 13.16 -26.42
N ASP A 76 4.32 14.32 -25.94
CA ASP A 76 4.46 15.53 -26.77
C ASP A 76 5.92 16.00 -26.98
N SER A 77 6.93 15.44 -26.29
CA SER A 77 8.33 15.86 -26.48
C SER A 77 9.32 14.78 -26.06
N ARG A 78 10.40 14.58 -26.82
CA ARG A 78 11.58 13.74 -26.49
C ARG A 78 12.39 14.25 -25.28
N GLU A 79 11.83 15.14 -24.47
CA GLU A 79 12.49 15.75 -23.33
C GLU A 79 12.16 14.98 -22.06
N GLN A 80 13.17 14.71 -21.23
CA GLN A 80 12.96 14.07 -19.94
C GLN A 80 12.07 14.95 -19.06
N VAL A 81 10.95 14.37 -18.63
CA VAL A 81 10.03 14.96 -17.67
C VAL A 81 10.78 15.20 -16.38
N SER A 82 10.95 16.46 -16.03
CA SER A 82 11.65 16.87 -14.82
C SER A 82 10.65 17.39 -13.80
N ILE A 83 11.02 17.35 -12.52
CA ILE A 83 10.22 17.98 -11.47
C ILE A 83 11.05 18.92 -10.61
N ASP A 84 10.38 19.97 -10.12
CA ASP A 84 10.94 20.88 -9.11
C ASP A 84 10.83 20.28 -7.69
N PRO A 85 11.48 20.89 -6.67
CA PRO A 85 11.36 20.44 -5.29
C PRO A 85 9.94 20.49 -4.70
N ASN A 86 9.00 21.19 -5.36
CA ASN A 86 7.58 21.28 -4.98
C ASN A 86 6.71 20.29 -5.78
N GLY A 87 7.32 19.38 -6.54
CA GLY A 87 6.64 18.40 -7.38
C GLY A 87 5.91 18.98 -8.59
N ASN A 88 6.19 20.23 -9.01
CA ASN A 88 5.71 20.76 -10.29
C ASN A 88 6.48 20.10 -11.44
N LEU A 89 5.77 19.69 -12.49
CA LEU A 89 6.37 19.27 -13.75
C LEU A 89 7.09 20.46 -14.41
N LEU A 90 8.31 20.21 -14.87
CA LEU A 90 9.15 21.12 -15.63
C LEU A 90 9.55 20.45 -16.94
N GLU A 91 9.42 21.18 -18.05
CA GLU A 91 9.94 20.77 -19.35
C GLU A 91 11.46 21.01 -19.40
N GLY A 92 12.24 19.94 -19.61
CA GLY A 92 13.67 20.00 -19.94
C GLY A 92 14.63 20.64 -18.92
N LYS A 93 14.14 21.15 -17.79
CA LYS A 93 14.93 21.82 -16.74
C LYS A 93 14.51 21.30 -15.37
N GLY A 94 15.25 20.36 -14.80
CA GLY A 94 15.03 19.91 -13.44
C GLY A 94 15.55 18.51 -13.20
N VAL A 95 15.03 17.85 -12.17
CA VAL A 95 15.45 16.49 -11.80
C VAL A 95 14.57 15.49 -12.53
N PRO A 96 15.14 14.50 -13.25
CA PRO A 96 14.35 13.51 -13.96
C PRO A 96 13.39 12.76 -13.02
N LEU A 97 12.10 12.76 -13.37
CA LEU A 97 11.10 11.95 -12.70
C LEU A 97 11.29 10.48 -13.09
N THR A 98 11.24 9.58 -12.11
CA THR A 98 11.40 8.13 -12.31
C THR A 98 10.21 7.35 -11.73
N SER A 99 10.04 6.07 -12.11
CA SER A 99 8.98 5.21 -11.57
C SER A 99 9.24 4.79 -10.13
N GLY A 100 8.19 4.35 -9.43
CA GLY A 100 8.28 3.80 -8.09
C GLY A 100 7.56 4.55 -6.98
N ALA A 101 6.64 5.48 -7.29
CA ALA A 101 5.67 5.95 -6.29
C ALA A 101 4.24 5.74 -6.76
N VAL A 102 3.37 5.28 -5.86
CA VAL A 102 1.95 5.04 -6.13
C VAL A 102 1.09 5.61 -4.99
N PRO A 103 0.09 6.44 -5.32
CA PRO A 103 -0.88 6.94 -4.35
C PRO A 103 -1.71 5.80 -3.74
N ILE A 104 -1.96 5.88 -2.43
CA ILE A 104 -2.80 4.95 -1.70
C ILE A 104 -4.20 5.54 -1.56
N PHE A 105 -5.18 4.87 -2.17
CA PHE A 105 -6.59 5.21 -2.08
C PHE A 105 -7.33 4.18 -1.23
N VAL A 106 -8.23 4.66 -0.37
CA VAL A 106 -9.14 3.80 0.39
C VAL A 106 -10.54 3.98 -0.17
N LYS A 107 -11.22 2.87 -0.47
CA LYS A 107 -12.58 2.89 -1.01
C LYS A 107 -13.52 3.61 -0.03
N GLY A 108 -14.30 4.56 -0.56
CA GLY A 108 -15.23 5.37 0.24
C GLY A 108 -14.60 6.61 0.87
N VAL A 109 -13.29 6.81 0.75
CA VAL A 109 -12.60 8.02 1.22
C VAL A 109 -12.37 8.96 0.01
N PRO A 110 -12.88 10.21 0.03
CA PRO A 110 -12.80 11.13 -1.12
C PRO A 110 -11.44 11.82 -1.26
N PHE A 111 -10.53 11.58 -0.32
CA PHE A 111 -9.19 12.16 -0.29
C PHE A 111 -8.11 11.08 -0.34
N LEU A 112 -6.93 11.50 -0.78
CA LEU A 112 -5.76 10.64 -0.85
C LEU A 112 -5.25 10.34 0.56
N VAL A 113 -5.11 9.06 0.89
CA VAL A 113 -4.72 8.64 2.26
C VAL A 113 -3.21 8.72 2.44
N GLY A 114 -2.46 8.40 1.38
CA GLY A 114 -1.01 8.39 1.43
C GLY A 114 -0.37 8.04 0.10
N CYS A 115 0.90 7.70 0.15
CA CYS A 115 1.65 7.18 -0.98
C CYS A 115 2.68 6.16 -0.50
N LEU A 116 2.81 5.08 -1.28
CA LEU A 116 3.90 4.13 -1.17
C LEU A 116 4.96 4.52 -2.20
N ALA A 117 6.21 4.66 -1.78
CA ALA A 117 7.33 4.99 -2.65
C ALA A 117 8.48 4.01 -2.44
N ILE A 118 9.17 3.68 -3.53
CA ILE A 118 10.32 2.80 -3.56
C ILE A 118 11.41 3.39 -4.46
N ASP A 119 12.65 3.27 -4.01
CA ASP A 119 13.84 3.55 -4.80
C ASP A 119 14.88 2.46 -4.56
N GLY A 120 15.77 2.22 -5.51
CA GLY A 120 16.74 1.13 -5.44
C GLY A 120 17.75 1.22 -6.56
N ASN A 121 18.44 0.11 -6.85
CA ASN A 121 19.47 0.08 -7.88
C ASN A 121 18.94 0.52 -9.26
N MET A 122 19.66 1.44 -9.91
CA MET A 122 19.33 2.07 -11.19
C MET A 122 19.22 1.11 -12.38
N SER A 123 19.73 -0.12 -12.26
CA SER A 123 19.64 -1.13 -13.32
C SER A 123 18.26 -1.79 -13.42
N ALA A 124 17.39 -1.59 -12.41
CA ALA A 124 16.03 -2.08 -12.44
C ALA A 124 15.24 -1.40 -13.57
N LYS A 125 14.66 -2.21 -14.47
CA LYS A 125 13.78 -1.70 -15.53
C LYS A 125 12.64 -0.90 -14.91
N ILE A 126 12.15 0.13 -15.61
CA ILE A 126 11.07 1.01 -15.16
C ILE A 126 9.83 0.23 -14.68
N ASP A 127 9.50 -0.89 -15.35
CA ASP A 127 8.39 -1.79 -15.00
C ASP A 127 8.60 -2.56 -13.68
N HIS A 128 9.83 -2.63 -13.16
CA HIS A 128 10.18 -3.41 -11.99
C HIS A 128 9.61 -2.81 -10.70
N PHE A 129 9.73 -1.48 -10.53
CA PHE A 129 9.15 -0.80 -9.37
C PHE A 129 7.62 -0.89 -9.35
N ASP A 130 6.98 -0.77 -10.51
CA ASP A 130 5.52 -0.90 -10.63
C ASP A 130 5.04 -2.31 -10.23
N ARG A 131 5.79 -3.36 -10.58
CA ARG A 131 5.50 -4.74 -10.16
C ARG A 131 5.61 -4.91 -8.65
N ILE A 132 6.63 -4.32 -8.03
CA ILE A 132 6.83 -4.37 -6.58
C ILE A 132 5.68 -3.66 -5.86
N VAL A 133 5.32 -2.47 -6.32
CA VAL A 133 4.24 -1.70 -5.67
C VAL A 133 2.89 -2.40 -5.82
N LYS A 134 2.57 -2.95 -7.00
CA LYS A 134 1.36 -3.76 -7.20
C LYS A 134 1.33 -4.96 -6.25
N TYR A 135 2.46 -5.64 -6.05
CA TYR A 135 2.55 -6.75 -5.11
C TYR A 135 2.20 -6.33 -3.67
N PHE A 136 2.73 -5.20 -3.18
CA PHE A 136 2.41 -4.71 -1.83
C PHE A 136 0.93 -4.36 -1.69
N LEU A 137 0.33 -3.71 -2.68
CA LEU A 137 -1.09 -3.34 -2.66
C LEU A 137 -2.01 -4.57 -2.72
N ASP A 138 -1.69 -5.55 -3.57
CA ASP A 138 -2.44 -6.81 -3.65
C ASP A 138 -2.35 -7.57 -2.33
N ARG A 139 -1.15 -7.63 -1.73
CA ARG A 139 -0.94 -8.33 -0.47
C ARG A 139 -1.74 -7.71 0.67
N TYR A 140 -1.70 -6.39 0.78
CA TYR A 140 -2.50 -5.65 1.77
C TYR A 140 -4.00 -5.90 1.57
N SER A 141 -4.48 -5.87 0.33
CA SER A 141 -5.89 -6.12 0.00
C SER A 141 -6.34 -7.51 0.41
N GLN A 142 -5.52 -8.53 0.15
CA GLN A 142 -5.78 -9.91 0.55
C GLN A 142 -5.81 -10.08 2.08
N GLU A 143 -4.89 -9.43 2.80
CA GLU A 143 -4.86 -9.48 4.26
C GLU A 143 -6.09 -8.81 4.89
N GLN A 144 -6.54 -7.68 4.34
CA GLN A 144 -7.78 -7.02 4.78
C GLN A 144 -9.03 -7.87 4.51
N LEU A 145 -9.08 -8.57 3.37
CA LEU A 145 -10.17 -9.51 3.07
C LEU A 145 -10.20 -10.67 4.07
N ASN A 146 -9.05 -11.30 4.33
CA ASN A 146 -8.95 -12.41 5.28
C ASN A 146 -9.33 -11.98 6.72
N GLU A 147 -8.92 -10.78 7.15
CA GLU A 147 -9.32 -10.25 8.46
C GLU A 147 -10.83 -9.99 8.54
N HIS A 148 -11.44 -9.51 7.45
CA HIS A 148 -12.87 -9.28 7.40
C HIS A 148 -13.67 -10.59 7.41
N GLU A 149 -13.24 -11.58 6.63
CA GLU A 149 -13.83 -12.92 6.62
C GLU A 149 -13.75 -13.57 8.00
N LYS A 150 -12.59 -13.49 8.68
CA LYS A 150 -12.44 -14.00 10.04
C LYS A 150 -13.38 -13.31 11.04
N LYS A 151 -13.53 -11.99 10.96
CA LYS A 151 -14.49 -11.25 11.81
C LYS A 151 -15.92 -11.70 11.55
N LEU A 152 -16.31 -11.89 10.29
CA LEU A 152 -17.62 -12.41 9.91
C LEU A 152 -17.86 -13.82 10.47
N GLU A 153 -16.87 -14.72 10.36
CA GLU A 153 -16.95 -16.06 10.94
C GLU A 153 -17.13 -16.05 12.47
N GLU A 154 -16.56 -15.06 13.17
CA GLU A 154 -16.71 -14.90 14.62
C GLU A 154 -18.02 -14.20 15.04
N GLU A 155 -18.54 -13.27 14.23
CA GLU A 155 -19.72 -12.47 14.54
C GLU A 155 -21.03 -13.15 14.13
N VAL A 156 -21.07 -13.84 12.98
CA VAL A 156 -22.28 -14.50 12.48
C VAL A 156 -22.86 -15.51 13.49
N PRO A 157 -22.07 -16.39 14.13
CA PRO A 157 -22.59 -17.30 15.15
C PRO A 157 -23.16 -16.57 16.38
N LYS A 158 -22.53 -15.46 16.80
CA LYS A 158 -23.02 -14.64 17.92
C LYS A 158 -24.36 -14.01 17.58
N TRP A 159 -24.49 -13.48 16.36
CA TRP A 159 -25.71 -12.85 15.88
C TRP A 159 -26.86 -13.86 15.74
N ILE A 160 -26.56 -15.07 15.24
CA ILE A 160 -27.52 -16.18 15.18
C ILE A 160 -27.98 -16.57 16.59
N GLN A 161 -27.05 -16.70 17.55
CA GLN A 161 -27.40 -17.02 18.95
C GLN A 161 -28.24 -15.92 19.61
N GLU A 162 -27.93 -14.65 19.39
CA GLU A 162 -28.71 -13.52 19.93
C GLU A 162 -30.12 -13.48 19.33
N ARG A 163 -30.27 -13.69 18.02
CA ARG A 163 -31.59 -13.78 17.39
C ARG A 163 -32.40 -14.98 17.89
N LEU A 164 -31.79 -16.15 18.02
CA LEU A 164 -32.46 -17.33 18.58
C LEU A 164 -32.93 -17.11 20.02
N LYS A 165 -32.20 -16.32 20.82
CA LYS A 165 -32.63 -15.94 22.18
C LYS A 165 -33.80 -14.95 22.18
N LEU A 166 -33.84 -14.01 21.23
CA LEU A 166 -34.90 -13.02 21.09
C LEU A 166 -36.20 -13.62 20.51
N GLU A 167 -36.09 -14.58 19.61
CA GLU A 167 -37.24 -15.26 18.98
C GLU A 167 -37.85 -16.37 19.86
N ASN A 168 -37.25 -16.67 21.02
CA ASN A 168 -37.73 -17.71 21.93
C ASN A 168 -38.21 -17.18 23.31
N PRO A 169 -39.21 -16.28 23.38
CA PRO A 169 -39.87 -15.94 24.65
C PRO A 169 -40.84 -17.05 25.12
N ALA A 170 -40.98 -18.16 24.39
CA ALA A 170 -42.02 -19.15 24.63
C ALA A 170 -41.64 -20.29 25.59
N GLN A 171 -40.39 -20.45 26.01
CA GLN A 171 -40.01 -21.57 26.90
C GLN A 171 -40.30 -21.33 28.39
N THR A 172 -40.66 -20.11 28.81
CA THR A 172 -41.03 -19.83 30.21
C THR A 172 -42.53 -19.92 30.49
N LEU A 173 -43.39 -20.05 29.46
CA LEU A 173 -44.85 -20.07 29.61
C LEU A 173 -45.49 -21.46 29.49
N VAL A 174 -44.73 -22.51 29.15
CA VAL A 174 -45.26 -23.87 28.91
C VAL A 174 -45.28 -24.73 30.19
N GLY A 175 -44.69 -24.26 31.31
CA GLY A 175 -44.69 -25.00 32.57
C GLY A 175 -46.02 -25.04 33.32
N ASP A 176 -46.82 -23.96 33.25
CA ASP A 176 -48.03 -23.81 34.07
C ASP A 176 -49.35 -24.04 33.32
N ALA A 177 -49.35 -23.96 31.98
CA ALA A 177 -50.57 -24.14 31.18
C ALA A 177 -51.09 -25.60 31.17
N TRP A 178 -50.22 -26.59 31.39
CA TRP A 178 -50.62 -28.01 31.45
C TRP A 178 -51.44 -28.37 32.69
N ARG A 179 -51.40 -27.56 33.76
CA ARG A 179 -52.16 -27.80 35.00
C ARG A 179 -53.67 -27.50 34.86
N LEU A 180 -54.09 -26.84 33.79
CA LEU A 180 -55.51 -26.49 33.54
C LEU A 180 -56.29 -27.60 32.82
N PHE A 181 -55.62 -28.61 32.25
CA PHE A 181 -56.25 -29.70 31.49
C PHE A 181 -56.32 -31.03 32.25
N THR A 182 -55.80 -31.09 33.48
CA THR A 182 -55.95 -32.25 34.37
C THR A 182 -56.92 -31.93 35.50
N LYS A 183 -58.22 -31.95 35.20
CA LYS A 183 -59.30 -32.17 36.18
C LYS A 183 -60.43 -32.94 35.51
#